data_AF-A0A960BV20-F1
#
_entry.id   AF-A0A960BV20-F1
#
_cell.length_a   1.000
_cell.length_b   1.000
_cell.length_c   1.000
_cell.angle_alpha   90.00
_cell.angle_beta   90.00
_cell.angle_gamma   90.00
#
_symmetry.space_group_name_H-M   'P 1'
#
loop_
_entity.id
_entity.type
_entity.pdbx_description
1 polymer ?
#
loop_
_entity_poly.entity_id
_entity_poly.type
_entity_poly.pdbx_seq_one_letter_code
_entity_poly.pdbx_strand_id
1 'polypeptide(L)'
;RALPRRLRERQALRPVKTAQGRTLRTSAYCKPSGSKGKVRKQSRCRVVKRNGVPTLLLDSKRPLRVKLVQRARGTKRLLPYQRTAGYRYLPKRSTAIRL
;
A
#
# COMPACT_ATOMS: atom_id res chain seq x y z
N ARG A 1 -10.90 -1.14 -10.86
CA ARG A 1 -11.14 -0.95 -9.39
C ARG A 1 -10.10 0.01 -8.81
N ALA A 2 -10.52 1.02 -8.06
CA ALA A 2 -9.62 1.95 -7.36
C ALA A 2 -9.05 1.34 -6.06
N LEU A 3 -7.98 1.92 -5.53
CA LEU A 3 -7.49 1.61 -4.17
C LEU A 3 -8.49 2.12 -3.10
N PRO A 4 -8.58 1.48 -1.92
CA PRO A 4 -9.53 1.87 -0.87
C PRO A 4 -9.40 3.33 -0.45
N ARG A 5 -10.51 3.98 -0.09
CA ARG A 5 -10.49 5.35 0.47
C ARG A 5 -9.95 5.41 1.90
N ARG A 6 -10.11 4.33 2.66
CA ARG A 6 -9.63 4.17 4.03
C ARG A 6 -8.92 2.82 4.17
N LEU A 7 -7.87 2.78 4.99
CA LEU A 7 -7.13 1.57 5.33
C LEU A 7 -7.12 1.42 6.84
N ARG A 8 -7.27 0.20 7.35
CA ARG A 8 -7.03 -0.12 8.77
C ARG A 8 -5.53 -0.30 9.02
N GLU A 9 -5.14 -0.26 10.29
CA GLU A 9 -3.78 -0.60 10.75
C GLU A 9 -3.30 -1.94 10.18
N ARG A 10 -4.18 -2.95 10.21
CA ARG A 10 -4.02 -4.23 9.52
C ARG A 10 -5.05 -4.31 8.41
N GLN A 11 -4.64 -4.04 7.19
CA GLN A 11 -5.54 -4.02 6.04
C GLN A 11 -5.20 -5.14 5.06
N ALA A 12 -6.09 -6.12 4.94
CA ALA A 12 -6.06 -7.05 3.83
C ALA A 12 -6.31 -6.26 2.52
N LEU A 13 -5.35 -6.30 1.61
CA LEU A 13 -5.47 -5.71 0.29
C LEU A 13 -5.97 -6.82 -0.61
N ARG A 14 -7.20 -6.66 -1.14
CA ARG A 14 -7.78 -7.66 -2.03
C ARG A 14 -6.78 -7.93 -3.17
N PRO A 15 -6.39 -9.20 -3.40
CA PRO A 15 -5.54 -9.55 -4.51
C PRO A 15 -6.31 -9.21 -5.79
N VAL A 16 -5.74 -8.32 -6.58
CA VAL A 16 -6.31 -7.93 -7.87
C VAL A 16 -5.44 -8.53 -8.95
N LYS A 17 -6.10 -9.21 -9.90
CA LYS A 17 -5.47 -9.80 -11.08
C LYS A 17 -5.62 -8.86 -12.27
N THR A 18 -4.65 -8.89 -13.18
CA THR A 18 -4.82 -8.32 -14.52
C THR A 18 -5.81 -9.18 -15.32
N ALA A 19 -6.25 -8.70 -16.49
CA ALA A 19 -7.11 -9.47 -17.38
C ALA A 19 -6.53 -10.86 -17.74
N GLN A 20 -5.20 -11.01 -17.69
CA GLN A 20 -4.49 -12.27 -17.96
C GLN A 20 -4.22 -13.11 -16.70
N GLY A 21 -4.92 -12.84 -15.60
CA GLY A 21 -4.79 -13.62 -14.37
C GLY A 21 -3.55 -13.33 -13.52
N ARG A 22 -2.70 -12.35 -13.88
CA ARG A 22 -1.49 -12.02 -13.11
C ARG A 22 -1.81 -11.21 -11.87
N THR A 23 -1.33 -11.67 -10.71
CA THR A 23 -1.53 -10.96 -9.44
C THR A 23 -0.66 -9.71 -9.34
N LEU A 24 -1.27 -8.58 -8.95
CA LEU A 24 -0.55 -7.34 -8.70
C LEU A 24 0.37 -7.46 -7.48
N ARG A 25 1.65 -7.11 -7.66
CA ARG A 25 2.59 -6.96 -6.55
C ARG A 25 2.26 -5.69 -5.80
N THR A 26 2.15 -5.78 -4.48
CA THR A 26 1.85 -4.63 -3.62
C THR A 26 3.05 -4.27 -2.77
N SER A 27 3.41 -2.99 -2.77
CA SER A 27 4.46 -2.40 -1.95
C SER A 27 3.90 -1.22 -1.15
N ALA A 28 4.39 -1.04 0.06
CA ALA A 28 4.11 0.13 0.88
C ALA A 28 5.41 0.90 1.14
N TYR A 29 5.29 2.21 1.14
CA TYR A 29 6.35 3.16 1.46
C TYR A 29 5.79 4.16 2.46
N CYS A 30 6.57 4.63 3.40
CA CYS A 30 6.10 5.65 4.33
C CYS A 30 7.23 6.53 4.82
N LYS A 31 6.80 7.59 5.51
CA LYS A 31 7.60 8.47 6.34
C LYS A 31 6.76 8.96 7.53
N PRO A 32 7.38 9.42 8.62
CA PRO A 32 6.66 10.19 9.64
C PRO A 32 5.93 11.38 9.02
N SER A 33 4.70 11.64 9.47
CA SER A 33 3.95 12.82 9.03
C SER A 33 4.69 14.09 9.49
N GLY A 34 4.82 15.07 8.60
CA GLY A 34 5.59 16.31 8.86
C GLY A 34 7.09 16.24 8.57
N SER A 35 7.67 15.06 8.30
CA SER A 35 9.10 14.99 7.96
C SER A 35 9.39 15.49 6.54
N LYS A 36 10.50 16.23 6.35
CA LYS A 36 10.93 16.81 5.06
C LYS A 36 11.53 15.80 4.05
N GLY A 37 11.38 14.49 4.28
CA GLY A 37 11.93 13.43 3.40
C GLY A 37 10.97 12.87 2.35
N LYS A 38 11.48 12.07 1.40
CA LYS A 38 10.67 11.25 0.48
C LYS A 38 10.13 10.00 1.19
N VAL A 39 8.99 9.47 0.74
CA VAL A 39 8.48 8.17 1.24
C VAL A 39 9.42 7.04 0.82
N ARG A 40 9.76 6.14 1.75
CA ARG A 40 10.67 5.01 1.50
C ARG A 40 10.12 3.73 2.14
N LYS A 41 10.65 2.57 1.78
CA LYS A 41 10.28 1.33 2.49
C LYS A 41 10.76 1.44 3.93
N GLN A 42 9.87 1.18 4.89
CA GLN A 42 10.21 1.15 6.31
C GLN A 42 9.51 -0.03 6.98
N SER A 43 10.07 -0.51 8.09
CA SER A 43 9.46 -1.55 8.93
C SER A 43 8.06 -1.16 9.42
N ARG A 44 7.86 0.13 9.70
CA ARG A 44 6.59 0.74 10.16
C ARG A 44 5.43 0.65 9.16
N CYS A 45 5.72 0.38 7.89
CA CYS A 45 4.72 0.25 6.83
C CYS A 45 5.14 -0.85 5.86
N ARG A 46 4.78 -2.09 6.20
CA ARG A 46 5.17 -3.26 5.43
C ARG A 46 3.96 -3.98 4.87
N VAL A 47 4.15 -4.62 3.72
CA VAL A 47 3.16 -5.52 3.15
C VAL A 47 3.68 -6.94 3.37
N VAL A 48 2.91 -7.74 4.10
CA VAL A 48 3.20 -9.15 4.35
C VAL A 48 2.18 -10.00 3.61
N LYS A 49 2.52 -11.23 3.25
CA LYS A 49 1.53 -12.21 2.77
C LYS A 49 1.01 -12.98 3.97
N ARG A 50 -0.30 -12.98 4.19
CA ARG A 50 -0.99 -13.84 5.15
C ARG A 50 -2.01 -14.67 4.39
N ASN A 51 -1.91 -15.99 4.44
CA ASN A 51 -2.79 -16.92 3.71
C ASN A 51 -2.94 -16.57 2.22
N GLY A 52 -1.83 -16.23 1.56
CA GLY A 52 -1.82 -15.81 0.15
C GLY A 52 -2.31 -14.38 -0.13
N VAL A 53 -2.86 -13.66 0.87
CA VAL A 53 -3.38 -12.30 0.72
C VAL A 53 -2.35 -11.25 1.14
N PRO A 54 -2.03 -10.27 0.27
CA PRO A 54 -1.16 -9.17 0.65
C PRO A 54 -1.87 -8.28 1.69
N THR A 55 -1.27 -8.15 2.87
CA THR A 55 -1.81 -7.40 4.00
C THR A 55 -0.86 -6.26 4.34
N LEU A 56 -1.37 -5.03 4.33
CA LEU A 56 -0.66 -3.87 4.83
C LEU A 56 -0.67 -3.89 6.36
N LEU A 57 0.51 -3.74 6.95
CA LEU A 57 0.70 -3.53 8.37
C LEU A 57 1.30 -2.14 8.58
N LEU A 58 0.59 -1.33 9.36
CA LEU A 58 1.04 -0.04 9.83
C LEU A 58 1.35 -0.16 11.31
N ASP A 59 2.61 0.01 11.67
CA ASP A 59 3.07 -0.14 13.05
C ASP A 59 3.90 1.08 13.41
N SER A 60 3.26 2.06 14.04
CA SER A 60 3.89 3.31 14.45
C SER A 60 3.06 4.00 15.50
N LYS A 61 3.71 4.48 16.57
CA LYS A 61 3.09 5.35 17.57
C LYS A 61 2.89 6.79 17.08
N ARG A 62 3.58 7.18 16.00
CA ARG A 62 3.48 8.52 15.39
C ARG A 62 2.69 8.48 14.07
N PRO A 63 1.99 9.57 13.70
CA PRO A 63 1.32 9.67 12.41
C PRO A 63 2.29 9.42 11.25
N LEU A 64 1.84 8.69 10.22
CA LEU A 64 2.66 8.39 9.02
C LEU A 64 2.00 8.95 7.76
N ARG A 65 2.82 9.29 6.78
CA ARG A 65 2.40 9.46 5.39
C ARG A 65 2.79 8.21 4.63
N VAL A 66 1.80 7.48 4.13
CA VAL A 66 1.95 6.16 3.50
C VAL A 66 1.63 6.29 2.01
N LYS A 67 2.44 5.66 1.16
CA LYS A 67 2.19 5.49 -0.27
C LYS A 67 2.07 4.01 -0.56
N LEU A 68 0.90 3.62 -1.06
CA LEU A 68 0.65 2.26 -1.52
C LEU A 68 0.86 2.21 -3.03
N VAL A 69 1.62 1.23 -3.50
CA VAL A 69 1.91 1.00 -4.92
C VAL A 69 1.51 -0.43 -5.26
N GLN A 70 0.66 -0.60 -6.26
CA GLN A 70 0.32 -1.90 -6.81
C GLN A 70 0.70 -1.93 -8.28
N ARG A 71 1.53 -2.92 -8.67
CA ARG A 71 2.08 -3.02 -10.01
C ARG A 71 2.08 -4.43 -10.56
N ALA A 72 1.91 -4.56 -11.88
CA ALA A 72 2.17 -5.77 -12.65
C ALA A 72 3.24 -5.47 -13.69
N ARG A 73 4.17 -6.40 -13.87
CA ARG A 73 5.15 -6.31 -14.96
C ARG A 73 4.41 -6.49 -16.29
N GLY A 74 4.80 -5.69 -17.28
CA GLY A 74 4.39 -5.87 -18.66
C GLY A 74 4.88 -7.21 -19.23
N THR A 75 4.40 -7.52 -20.42
CA THR A 75 4.88 -8.63 -21.25
C THR A 75 5.02 -8.14 -22.68
N LYS A 76 5.54 -8.98 -23.60
CA LYS A 76 5.60 -8.65 -25.02
C LYS A 76 4.28 -8.12 -25.61
N ARG A 77 3.14 -8.60 -25.10
CA ARG A 77 1.80 -8.23 -25.60
C ARG A 77 1.09 -7.16 -24.77
N LEU A 78 1.63 -6.75 -23.61
CA LEU A 78 0.89 -5.96 -22.63
C LEU A 78 1.76 -4.95 -21.91
N LEU A 79 1.23 -3.74 -21.82
CA LEU A 79 1.85 -2.65 -21.09
C LEU A 79 1.92 -2.96 -19.58
N PRO A 80 2.98 -2.51 -18.90
CA PRO A 80 3.05 -2.57 -17.46
C PRO A 80 1.88 -1.79 -16.84
N TYR A 81 1.31 -2.32 -15.76
CA TYR A 81 0.25 -1.65 -15.02
C TYR A 81 0.77 -1.17 -13.68
N GLN A 82 0.46 0.07 -13.31
CA GLN A 82 0.74 0.61 -11.99
C GLN A 82 -0.41 1.49 -11.51
N ARG A 83 -0.80 1.31 -10.24
CA ARG A 83 -1.66 2.26 -9.53
C ARG A 83 -1.05 2.61 -8.18
N THR A 84 -1.23 3.87 -7.79
CA THR A 84 -0.71 4.36 -6.51
C THR A 84 -1.75 5.19 -5.78
N ALA A 85 -1.67 5.19 -4.44
CA ALA A 85 -2.46 6.09 -3.61
C ALA A 85 -1.66 6.52 -2.38
N GLY A 86 -1.81 7.79 -2.01
CA GLY A 86 -1.26 8.35 -0.77
C GLY A 86 -2.29 8.26 0.35
N TYR A 87 -1.80 8.06 1.58
CA TYR A 87 -2.61 7.99 2.79
C TYR A 87 -1.92 8.72 3.94
N ARG A 88 -2.70 9.24 4.87
CA ARG A 88 -2.27 9.72 6.18
C ARG A 88 -2.76 8.75 7.24
N TYR A 89 -1.84 8.05 7.89
CA TYR A 89 -2.10 7.16 9.01
C TYR A 89 -2.15 7.95 10.32
N LEU A 90 -3.20 7.73 11.09
CA LEU A 90 -3.43 8.30 12.41
C LEU A 90 -3.45 7.16 13.43
N PRO A 91 -2.39 6.98 14.24
CA PRO A 91 -2.27 5.84 15.15
C PRO A 91 -3.33 5.84 16.24
N LYS A 92 -3.72 7.01 16.77
CA LYS A 92 -4.82 7.14 17.74
C LYS A 92 -6.16 6.60 17.23
N ARG A 93 -6.34 6.51 15.91
CA ARG A 93 -7.56 6.03 15.27
C ARG A 93 -7.36 4.69 14.55
N SER A 94 -6.17 4.07 14.64
CA SER A 94 -5.75 2.88 13.88
C SER A 94 -6.19 2.86 12.41
N THR A 95 -6.20 4.04 11.77
CA THR A 95 -6.77 4.24 10.44
C THR A 95 -5.89 5.15 9.58
N ALA A 96 -5.85 4.83 8.29
CA ALA A 96 -5.20 5.60 7.25
C ALA A 96 -6.24 6.15 6.27
N ILE A 97 -6.27 7.46 6.10
CA ILE A 97 -7.21 8.18 5.24
C ILE A 97 -6.49 8.59 3.96
N ARG A 98 -7.12 8.40 2.80
CA ARG A 98 -6.54 8.76 1.51
C ARG A 98 -6.34 10.27 1.39
N LEU A 99 -5.19 10.66 0.84
CA LEU A 99 -4.82 12.04 0.51
C LEU A 99 -5.15 12.36 -0.94
#